data_AF-A0A915ZDB9-F1
#
_entry.id   AF-A0A915ZDB9-F1
#
_cell.length_a   1.000
_cell.length_b   1.000
_cell.length_c   1.000
_cell.angle_alpha   90.00
_cell.angle_beta   90.00
_cell.angle_gamma   90.00
#
_symmetry.space_group_name_H-M   'P 1'
#
loop_
_entity.id
_entity.type
_entity.pdbx_description
1 polymer ?
#
loop_
_entity_poly.entity_id
_entity_poly.type
_entity_poly.pdbx_seq_one_letter_code
_entity_poly.pdbx_strand_id
1 'polypeptide(L)'
;MYLLLTGDSGSLSAWTYLDNPTVTFLLFVFTFFTSIYLMNLFIGLLGMAIDNYNKHEEFLLSKAKIIMDIELFYMLPSQRNKKDWFPDWIYYNLPTDNVYKLIYAIDNGKTEFNFPPFISKKLNELMKIQKPKKKIKNKIKQTKDELYDKLEQTKDELKQELKEVKTLLTNLINNLNINSNNI
;
A
#
# COMPACT_ATOMS: atom_id res chain seq x y z
N MET A 1 33.76 14.07 -24.16
CA MET A 1 33.29 14.30 -22.78
C MET A 1 32.07 13.46 -22.41
N TYR A 2 30.91 13.53 -23.10
CA TYR A 2 29.78 12.62 -22.81
C TYR A 2 30.12 11.14 -22.99
N LEU A 3 30.87 10.79 -24.03
CA LEU A 3 31.37 9.43 -24.29
C LEU A 3 32.23 8.88 -23.14
N LEU A 4 32.95 9.76 -22.42
CA LEU A 4 33.72 9.37 -21.24
C LEU A 4 32.80 8.95 -20.08
N LEU A 5 31.60 9.55 -19.96
CA LEU A 5 30.61 9.16 -18.96
C LEU A 5 30.08 7.74 -19.20
N THR A 6 30.05 7.30 -20.47
CA THR A 6 29.62 5.94 -20.85
C THR A 6 30.78 4.94 -20.87
N GLY A 7 31.98 5.32 -20.43
CA GLY A 7 33.17 4.47 -20.37
C GLY A 7 34.00 4.43 -21.66
N ASP A 8 33.68 5.26 -22.65
CA ASP A 8 34.45 5.37 -23.90
C ASP A 8 35.57 6.42 -23.77
N SER A 9 36.78 5.90 -23.55
CA SER A 9 38.02 6.66 -23.45
C SER A 9 38.56 7.10 -24.82
N GLY A 10 38.01 6.63 -25.94
CA GLY A 10 38.41 7.02 -27.29
C GLY A 10 38.24 8.52 -27.55
N SER A 11 37.30 9.16 -26.83
CA SER A 11 37.09 10.61 -26.91
C SER A 11 38.22 11.47 -26.29
N LEU A 12 39.17 10.86 -25.58
CA LEU A 12 40.35 11.52 -25.01
C LEU A 12 41.61 11.36 -25.88
N SER A 13 41.58 10.52 -26.91
CA SER A 13 42.73 10.24 -27.79
C SER A 13 43.25 11.48 -28.53
N ALA A 14 42.39 12.48 -28.74
CA ALA A 14 42.74 13.77 -29.36
C ALA A 14 43.44 14.75 -28.39
N TRP A 15 43.50 14.45 -27.10
CA TRP A 15 44.11 15.31 -26.08
C TRP A 15 45.44 14.72 -25.61
N THR A 16 46.50 15.52 -25.61
CA THR A 16 47.82 15.13 -25.06
C THR A 16 47.83 15.18 -23.52
N TYR A 17 46.90 14.47 -22.88
CA TYR A 17 46.78 14.48 -21.41
C TYR A 17 48.04 13.93 -20.71
N LEU A 18 48.82 13.10 -21.40
CA LEU A 18 50.11 12.57 -20.93
C LEU A 18 51.18 13.67 -20.76
N ASP A 19 51.06 14.79 -21.48
CA ASP A 19 52.08 15.86 -21.47
C ASP A 19 51.86 16.85 -20.32
N ASN A 20 50.67 16.88 -19.71
CA ASN A 20 50.34 17.80 -18.64
C ASN A 20 49.82 17.08 -17.38
N PRO A 21 50.57 17.09 -16.27
CA PRO A 21 50.20 16.38 -15.05
C PRO A 21 48.90 16.91 -14.42
N THR A 22 48.60 18.20 -14.58
CA THR A 22 47.36 18.82 -14.06
C THR A 22 46.13 18.29 -14.79
N VAL A 23 46.22 18.10 -16.11
CA VAL A 23 45.11 17.57 -16.93
C VAL A 23 44.86 16.09 -16.61
N THR A 24 45.93 15.30 -16.45
CA THR A 24 45.84 13.91 -16.02
C THR A 24 45.19 13.79 -14.64
N PHE A 25 45.59 14.62 -13.67
CA PHE A 25 44.98 14.63 -12.35
C PHE A 25 43.48 14.99 -12.40
N LEU A 26 43.11 16.02 -13.15
CA LEU A 26 41.71 16.44 -13.31
C LEU A 26 40.87 15.33 -13.96
N LEU A 27 41.42 14.63 -14.95
CA LEU A 27 40.75 13.51 -15.62
C LEU A 27 40.50 12.33 -14.67
N PHE A 28 41.49 12.01 -13.82
CA PHE A 28 41.36 10.97 -12.80
C PHE A 28 40.23 11.30 -11.81
N VAL A 29 40.22 12.53 -11.27
CA VAL A 29 39.18 12.99 -10.35
C VAL A 29 37.81 12.99 -11.02
N PHE A 30 37.71 13.48 -12.26
CA PHE A 30 36.46 13.52 -13.02
C PHE A 30 35.88 12.12 -13.27
N THR A 31 36.73 11.16 -13.63
CA THR A 31 36.31 9.77 -13.91
C THR A 31 35.88 9.06 -12.63
N PHE A 32 36.61 9.26 -11.52
CA PHE A 32 36.25 8.74 -10.21
C PHE A 32 34.90 9.29 -9.74
N PHE A 33 34.73 10.62 -9.79
CA PHE A 33 33.48 11.27 -9.41
C PHE A 33 32.30 10.79 -10.26
N THR A 34 32.45 10.72 -11.57
CA THR A 34 31.35 10.27 -12.44
C THR A 34 31.02 8.80 -12.20
N SER A 35 32.01 7.92 -12.29
CA SER A 35 31.77 6.47 -12.33
C SER A 35 31.37 5.90 -10.97
N ILE A 36 31.91 6.45 -9.87
CA ILE A 36 31.67 5.93 -8.53
C ILE A 36 30.62 6.74 -7.78
N TYR A 37 30.65 8.06 -7.86
CA TYR A 37 29.68 8.87 -7.12
C TYR A 37 28.40 9.08 -7.93
N LEU A 38 28.50 9.63 -9.13
CA LEU A 38 27.34 10.06 -9.91
C LEU A 38 26.51 8.86 -10.40
N MET A 39 27.13 7.83 -10.99
CA MET A 39 26.39 6.64 -11.46
C MET A 39 25.68 5.91 -10.33
N ASN A 40 26.35 5.70 -9.19
CA ASN A 40 25.73 5.05 -8.02
C ASN A 40 24.60 5.89 -7.42
N LEU A 41 24.75 7.23 -7.39
CA LEU A 41 23.68 8.14 -7.00
C LEU A 41 22.49 8.05 -7.95
N PHE A 42 22.71 8.07 -9.27
CA PHE A 42 21.66 7.94 -10.27
C PHE A 42 20.90 6.61 -10.14
N ILE A 43 21.62 5.50 -9.96
CA ILE A 43 21.00 4.18 -9.72
C ILE A 43 20.12 4.20 -8.47
N GLY A 44 20.59 4.80 -7.37
CA GLY A 44 19.81 4.93 -6.13
C GLY A 44 18.56 5.78 -6.29
N LEU A 45 18.67 6.93 -6.96
CA LEU A 45 17.54 7.82 -7.24
C LEU A 45 16.52 7.17 -8.18
N LEU A 46 16.98 6.50 -9.23
CA LEU A 46 16.14 5.73 -10.16
C LEU A 46 15.41 4.60 -9.44
N GLY A 47 16.10 3.86 -8.56
CA GLY A 47 15.49 2.81 -7.76
C GLY A 47 14.33 3.33 -6.90
N MET A 48 14.55 4.45 -6.21
CA MET A 48 13.51 5.10 -5.39
C MET A 48 12.34 5.62 -6.23
N ALA A 49 12.62 6.20 -7.40
CA ALA A 49 11.57 6.62 -8.32
C ALA A 49 10.74 5.43 -8.83
N ILE A 50 11.39 4.34 -9.25
CA ILE A 50 10.71 3.13 -9.74
C ILE A 50 9.82 2.52 -8.65
N ASP A 51 10.31 2.44 -7.42
CA ASP A 51 9.54 1.91 -6.29
C ASP A 51 8.24 2.71 -6.07
N ASN A 52 8.31 4.03 -6.18
CA ASN A 52 7.14 4.90 -6.04
C ASN A 52 6.19 4.87 -7.26
N TYR A 53 6.70 4.65 -8.47
CA TYR A 53 5.92 4.66 -9.72
C TYR A 53 5.39 3.29 -10.16
N ASN A 54 5.78 2.19 -9.51
CA ASN A 54 5.26 0.85 -9.82
C ASN A 54 3.84 0.63 -9.27
N LYS A 55 2.91 1.53 -9.63
CA LYS A 55 1.51 1.48 -9.24
C LYS A 55 0.69 0.81 -10.33
N HIS A 56 0.33 -0.44 -10.05
CA HIS A 56 -0.49 -1.25 -10.95
C HIS A 56 -1.83 -0.57 -11.31
N GLU A 57 -2.41 0.23 -10.41
CA GLU A 57 -3.67 0.94 -10.62
C GLU A 57 -3.57 1.99 -11.73
N GLU A 58 -2.49 2.78 -11.75
CA GLU A 58 -2.24 3.79 -12.79
C GLU A 58 -2.01 3.12 -14.15
N PHE A 59 -1.28 2.01 -14.18
CA PHE A 59 -1.11 1.20 -15.38
C PHE A 59 -2.44 0.71 -15.98
N LEU A 60 -3.34 0.17 -15.13
CA LEU A 60 -4.65 -0.28 -15.59
C LEU A 60 -5.51 0.88 -16.12
N LEU A 61 -5.45 2.05 -15.48
CA LEU A 61 -6.14 3.24 -15.94
C LEU A 61 -5.63 3.70 -17.30
N SER A 62 -4.31 3.79 -17.48
CA SER A 62 -3.70 4.13 -18.77
C SER A 62 -4.08 3.11 -19.86
N LYS A 63 -4.07 1.82 -19.53
CA LYS A 63 -4.50 0.76 -20.45
C LYS A 63 -5.95 0.92 -20.87
N ALA A 64 -6.86 1.20 -19.94
CA ALA A 64 -8.28 1.43 -20.23
C ALA A 64 -8.48 2.68 -21.12
N LYS A 65 -7.73 3.75 -20.86
CA LYS A 65 -7.76 4.97 -21.66
C LYS A 65 -7.32 4.73 -23.11
N ILE A 66 -6.23 3.99 -23.29
CA ILE A 66 -5.74 3.64 -24.65
C ILE A 66 -6.78 2.81 -25.40
N ILE A 67 -7.43 1.83 -24.74
CA ILE A 67 -8.49 1.03 -25.37
C ILE A 67 -9.67 1.90 -25.81
N MET A 68 -10.10 2.83 -24.94
CA MET A 68 -11.16 3.79 -25.25
C MET A 68 -10.77 4.70 -26.43
N ASP A 69 -9.54 5.21 -26.46
CA ASP A 69 -9.07 6.07 -27.55
C ASP A 69 -9.03 5.30 -28.88
N ILE A 70 -8.59 4.03 -28.87
CA ILE A 70 -8.63 3.15 -30.04
C ILE A 70 -10.07 2.94 -30.51
N GLU A 71 -11.00 2.66 -29.59
CA GLU A 71 -12.41 2.44 -29.90
C GLU A 71 -13.07 3.68 -30.53
N LEU A 72 -12.78 4.86 -29.99
CA LEU A 72 -13.45 6.09 -30.40
C LEU A 72 -12.83 6.72 -31.67
N PHE A 73 -11.50 6.70 -31.78
CA PHE A 73 -10.78 7.46 -32.83
C PHE A 73 -10.20 6.60 -33.95
N TYR A 74 -9.92 5.31 -33.72
CA TYR A 74 -9.18 4.47 -34.67
C TYR A 74 -10.00 3.33 -35.29
N MET A 75 -11.28 3.16 -34.91
CA MET A 75 -12.15 2.13 -35.47
C MET A 75 -13.48 2.68 -35.99
N LEU A 76 -13.89 2.23 -37.18
CA LEU A 76 -15.23 2.46 -37.69
C LEU A 76 -16.26 1.58 -36.95
N PRO A 77 -17.55 1.98 -36.88
CA PRO A 77 -18.60 1.18 -36.23
C PRO A 77 -18.69 -0.26 -36.74
N SER A 78 -18.44 -0.48 -38.04
CA SER A 78 -18.43 -1.81 -38.65
C SER A 78 -17.22 -2.66 -38.25
N GLN A 79 -16.07 -2.04 -37.99
CA GLN A 79 -14.86 -2.72 -37.52
C GLN A 79 -14.99 -3.10 -36.04
N ARG A 80 -15.59 -2.24 -35.22
CA ARG A 80 -15.87 -2.53 -33.81
C ARG A 80 -16.76 -3.77 -33.62
N ASN A 81 -17.70 -3.99 -34.54
CA ASN A 81 -18.58 -5.17 -34.50
C ASN A 81 -17.90 -6.47 -35.00
N LYS A 82 -16.66 -6.40 -35.51
CA LYS A 82 -15.88 -7.59 -35.88
C LYS A 82 -15.12 -8.10 -34.67
N LYS A 83 -15.54 -9.27 -34.18
CA LYS A 83 -14.97 -9.94 -33.00
C LYS A 83 -13.48 -10.24 -33.12
N ASP A 84 -12.98 -10.45 -34.34
CA ASP A 84 -11.57 -10.71 -34.60
C ASP A 84 -10.69 -9.46 -34.37
N TRP A 85 -11.28 -8.26 -34.37
CA TRP A 85 -10.57 -6.98 -34.29
C TRP A 85 -10.76 -6.30 -32.94
N PHE A 86 -11.95 -6.39 -32.35
CA PHE A 86 -12.24 -5.85 -31.02
C PHE A 86 -13.09 -6.84 -30.22
N PRO A 87 -12.72 -7.15 -28.97
CA PRO A 87 -13.47 -8.09 -28.16
C PRO A 87 -14.78 -7.48 -27.66
N ASP A 88 -15.85 -8.29 -27.65
CA ASP A 88 -17.14 -7.90 -27.09
C ASP A 88 -17.09 -7.68 -25.56
N TRP A 89 -16.17 -8.37 -24.86
CA TRP A 89 -16.03 -8.32 -23.42
C TRP A 89 -14.56 -8.25 -22.99
N ILE A 90 -14.27 -7.36 -22.03
CA ILE A 90 -12.96 -7.27 -21.38
C ILE A 90 -13.09 -7.81 -19.96
N TYR A 91 -12.51 -8.98 -19.71
CA TYR A 91 -12.56 -9.62 -18.41
C TYR A 91 -11.46 -9.08 -17.49
N TYR A 92 -11.86 -8.61 -16.31
CA TYR A 92 -10.95 -8.26 -15.23
C TYR A 92 -11.31 -9.06 -13.97
N ASN A 93 -10.29 -9.69 -13.38
CA ASN A 93 -10.45 -10.32 -12.08
C ASN A 93 -10.29 -9.25 -11.00
N LEU A 94 -11.33 -9.05 -10.20
CA LEU A 94 -11.30 -8.13 -9.06
C LEU A 94 -11.75 -8.85 -7.79
N PRO A 95 -11.07 -8.65 -6.66
CA PRO A 95 -11.56 -9.14 -5.38
C PRO A 95 -12.95 -8.59 -5.09
N THR A 96 -13.83 -9.47 -4.63
CA THR A 96 -15.23 -9.15 -4.33
C THR A 96 -15.37 -7.99 -3.34
N ASP A 97 -14.43 -7.87 -2.40
CA ASP A 97 -14.38 -6.77 -1.45
C ASP A 97 -14.14 -5.40 -2.10
N ASN A 98 -13.35 -5.34 -3.16
CA ASN A 98 -13.07 -4.11 -3.89
C ASN A 98 -14.26 -3.72 -4.76
N VAL A 99 -14.90 -4.70 -5.41
CA VAL A 99 -16.17 -4.50 -6.15
C VAL A 99 -17.23 -3.91 -5.23
N TYR A 100 -17.34 -4.43 -4.00
CA TYR A 100 -18.25 -3.90 -2.99
C TYR A 100 -17.95 -2.44 -2.62
N LYS A 101 -16.69 -2.11 -2.32
CA LYS A 101 -16.27 -0.73 -1.97
C LYS A 101 -16.59 0.24 -3.10
N LEU A 102 -16.33 -0.16 -4.35
CA LEU A 102 -16.59 0.64 -5.53
C LEU A 102 -18.10 0.91 -5.71
N ILE A 103 -18.93 -0.14 -5.68
CA ILE A 103 -20.39 0.01 -5.81
C ILE A 103 -20.94 0.88 -4.68
N TYR A 104 -20.47 0.67 -3.44
CA TYR A 104 -20.86 1.53 -2.31
C TYR A 104 -20.43 2.99 -2.54
N ALA A 105 -19.23 3.26 -3.04
CA ALA A 105 -18.79 4.62 -3.33
C ALA A 105 -19.66 5.28 -4.41
N ILE A 106 -20.01 4.55 -5.48
CA ILE A 106 -20.90 5.00 -6.56
C ILE A 106 -22.30 5.30 -6.02
N ASP A 107 -22.90 4.36 -5.29
CA ASP A 107 -24.26 4.50 -4.70
C ASP A 107 -24.36 5.71 -3.76
N ASN A 108 -23.25 6.10 -3.11
CA ASN A 108 -23.21 7.24 -2.17
C ASN A 108 -22.62 8.52 -2.79
N GLY A 109 -22.40 8.56 -4.12
CA GLY A 109 -21.88 9.75 -4.80
C GLY A 109 -20.48 10.17 -4.36
N LYS A 110 -19.66 9.23 -3.86
CA LYS A 110 -18.29 9.49 -3.37
C LYS A 110 -17.21 9.32 -4.45
N THR A 111 -17.61 9.19 -5.72
CA THR A 111 -16.72 8.93 -6.84
C THR A 111 -16.68 10.11 -7.79
N GLU A 112 -15.49 10.45 -8.28
CA GLU A 112 -15.26 11.55 -9.25
C GLU A 112 -15.44 11.11 -10.71
N PHE A 113 -16.23 10.06 -10.97
CA PHE A 113 -16.44 9.59 -12.34
C PHE A 113 -17.28 10.60 -13.13
N ASN A 114 -16.72 11.15 -14.20
CA ASN A 114 -17.47 11.96 -15.16
C ASN A 114 -18.62 11.15 -15.80
N PHE A 115 -18.41 9.85 -15.97
CA PHE A 115 -19.42 8.91 -16.47
C PHE A 115 -19.46 7.69 -15.54
N PRO A 116 -20.45 7.58 -14.63
CA PRO A 116 -20.54 6.44 -13.75
C PRO A 116 -20.77 5.16 -14.56
N PRO A 117 -20.10 4.05 -14.21
CA PRO A 117 -20.25 2.80 -14.94
C PRO A 117 -21.65 2.22 -14.76
N PHE A 118 -22.12 1.50 -15.77
CA PHE A 118 -23.36 0.75 -15.67
C PHE A 118 -23.20 -0.48 -14.76
N ILE A 119 -23.99 -0.55 -13.69
CA ILE A 119 -24.01 -1.69 -12.76
C ILE A 119 -25.25 -2.54 -13.04
N SER A 120 -25.05 -3.80 -13.42
CA SER A 120 -26.17 -4.71 -13.70
C SER A 120 -26.99 -5.03 -12.44
N LYS A 121 -28.32 -5.21 -12.61
CA LYS A 121 -29.22 -5.60 -11.50
C LYS A 121 -28.76 -6.87 -10.79
N LYS A 122 -28.33 -7.88 -11.57
CA LYS A 122 -27.81 -9.16 -11.07
C LYS A 122 -26.57 -8.98 -10.18
N LEU A 123 -25.62 -8.13 -10.59
CA LEU A 123 -24.45 -7.84 -9.75
C LEU A 123 -24.88 -7.16 -8.44
N ASN A 124 -25.84 -6.23 -8.51
CA ASN A 124 -26.32 -5.52 -7.34
C ASN A 124 -27.02 -6.46 -6.33
N GLU A 125 -27.81 -7.42 -6.81
CA GLU A 125 -28.41 -8.47 -5.98
C GLU A 125 -27.35 -9.38 -5.32
N LEU A 126 -26.34 -9.81 -6.08
CA LEU A 126 -25.22 -10.61 -5.56
C LEU A 126 -24.45 -9.86 -4.46
N MET A 127 -24.25 -8.55 -4.62
CA MET A 127 -23.59 -7.71 -3.62
C MET A 127 -24.47 -7.47 -2.39
N LYS A 128 -25.79 -7.32 -2.56
CA LYS A 128 -26.74 -7.26 -1.43
C LYS A 128 -26.74 -8.51 -0.59
N ILE A 129 -26.43 -9.69 -1.13
CA ILE A 129 -26.27 -10.94 -0.37
C ILE A 129 -24.97 -10.93 0.46
N GLN A 130 -23.95 -10.19 0.02
CA GLN A 130 -22.68 -10.06 0.77
C GLN A 130 -22.68 -8.91 1.79
N LYS A 131 -23.44 -7.83 1.54
CA LYS A 131 -23.71 -6.74 2.51
C LYS A 131 -24.01 -7.27 3.93
N PRO A 132 -24.96 -8.20 4.14
CA PRO A 132 -25.26 -8.74 5.46
C PRO A 132 -24.08 -9.55 5.99
N LYS A 133 -23.45 -10.42 5.18
CA LYS A 133 -22.33 -11.26 5.65
C LYS A 133 -21.12 -10.45 6.14
N LYS A 134 -20.72 -9.39 5.43
CA LYS A 134 -19.58 -8.54 5.82
C LYS A 134 -19.91 -7.63 6.99
N LYS A 135 -21.12 -7.04 7.02
CA LYS A 135 -21.59 -6.25 8.16
C LYS A 135 -21.66 -7.10 9.43
N ILE A 136 -22.17 -8.34 9.31
CA ILE A 136 -22.20 -9.32 10.39
C ILE A 136 -20.78 -9.68 10.83
N LYS A 137 -19.85 -9.99 9.90
CA LYS A 137 -18.46 -10.32 10.23
C LYS A 137 -17.74 -9.18 10.98
N ASN A 138 -17.90 -7.94 10.52
CA ASN A 138 -17.28 -6.78 11.18
C ASN A 138 -17.88 -6.54 12.56
N LYS A 139 -19.21 -6.65 12.70
CA LYS A 139 -19.89 -6.49 13.98
C LYS A 139 -19.50 -7.57 14.98
N ILE A 140 -19.37 -8.83 14.52
CA ILE A 140 -18.84 -9.94 15.32
C ILE A 140 -17.41 -9.66 15.80
N LYS A 141 -16.54 -9.12 14.92
CA LYS A 141 -15.17 -8.76 15.30
C LYS A 141 -15.15 -7.67 16.37
N GLN A 142 -15.92 -6.59 16.17
CA GLN A 142 -16.04 -5.50 17.15
C GLN A 142 -16.55 -6.01 18.50
N THR A 143 -17.62 -6.81 18.51
CA THR A 143 -18.14 -7.39 19.76
C THR A 143 -17.14 -8.34 20.42
N LYS A 144 -16.34 -9.07 19.65
CA LYS A 144 -15.28 -9.95 20.18
C LYS A 144 -14.17 -9.14 20.86
N ASP A 145 -13.72 -8.06 20.22
CA ASP A 145 -12.69 -7.18 20.76
C ASP A 145 -13.21 -6.47 22.05
N GLU A 146 -14.43 -5.93 22.02
CA GLU A 146 -15.08 -5.33 23.20
C GLU A 146 -15.26 -6.32 24.36
N LEU A 147 -15.52 -7.60 24.07
CA LEU A 147 -15.63 -8.65 25.09
C LEU A 147 -14.27 -8.98 25.72
N TYR A 148 -13.19 -8.97 24.95
CA TYR A 148 -11.84 -9.19 25.50
C TYR A 148 -11.43 -8.05 26.41
N ASP A 149 -11.65 -6.80 26.01
CA ASP A 149 -11.30 -5.62 26.83
C ASP A 149 -12.06 -5.64 28.17
N LYS A 150 -13.36 -5.97 28.13
CA LYS A 150 -14.15 -6.15 29.37
C LYS A 150 -13.64 -7.29 30.24
N LEU A 151 -13.25 -8.42 29.63
CA LEU A 151 -12.72 -9.56 30.37
C LEU A 151 -11.39 -9.23 31.06
N GLU A 152 -10.52 -8.47 30.38
CA GLU A 152 -9.25 -7.99 30.92
C GLU A 152 -9.51 -7.05 32.11
N GLN A 153 -10.42 -6.08 31.95
CA GLN A 153 -10.80 -5.15 33.01
C GLN A 153 -11.37 -5.86 34.24
N THR A 154 -12.31 -6.80 34.06
CA THR A 154 -12.90 -7.56 35.18
C THR A 154 -11.85 -8.42 35.90
N LYS A 155 -10.88 -8.97 35.17
CA LYS A 155 -9.78 -9.74 35.76
C LYS A 155 -8.88 -8.87 36.63
N ASP A 156 -8.59 -7.64 36.19
CA ASP A 156 -7.77 -6.70 36.96
C ASP A 156 -8.51 -6.17 38.19
N GLU A 157 -9.80 -5.84 38.06
CA GLU A 157 -10.67 -5.47 39.19
C GLU A 157 -10.70 -6.58 40.25
N LEU A 158 -10.93 -7.83 39.85
CA LEU A 158 -10.96 -8.96 40.78
C LEU A 158 -9.61 -9.19 41.47
N LYS A 159 -8.50 -9.00 40.75
CA LYS A 159 -7.16 -9.12 41.31
C LYS A 159 -6.88 -8.03 42.36
N GLN A 160 -7.41 -6.83 42.15
CA GLN A 160 -7.30 -5.74 43.10
C GLN A 160 -8.14 -6.02 44.35
N GLU A 161 -9.40 -6.43 44.21
CA GLU A 161 -10.25 -6.81 45.35
C GLU A 161 -9.62 -7.93 46.17
N LEU A 162 -9.05 -8.95 45.53
CA LEU A 162 -8.37 -10.04 46.23
C LEU A 162 -7.15 -9.55 47.04
N LYS A 163 -6.42 -8.56 46.50
CA LYS A 163 -5.29 -7.94 47.20
C LYS A 163 -5.77 -7.16 48.41
N GLU A 164 -6.85 -6.40 48.28
CA GLU A 164 -7.46 -5.65 49.38
C GLU A 164 -7.94 -6.59 50.50
N VAL A 165 -8.69 -7.65 50.16
CA VAL A 165 -9.12 -8.68 51.11
C VAL A 165 -7.93 -9.32 51.83
N LYS A 166 -6.86 -9.64 51.10
CA LYS A 166 -5.64 -10.20 51.70
C LYS A 166 -4.99 -9.24 52.70
N THR A 167 -4.93 -7.94 52.39
CA THR A 167 -4.36 -6.95 53.32
C THR A 167 -5.19 -6.78 54.58
N LEU A 168 -6.52 -6.77 54.46
CA LEU A 168 -7.44 -6.69 55.58
C LEU A 168 -7.31 -7.92 56.50
N LEU A 169 -7.22 -9.12 55.93
CA LEU A 169 -6.97 -10.36 56.69
C LEU A 169 -5.66 -10.30 57.46
N THR A 170 -4.56 -9.88 56.83
CA THR A 170 -3.26 -9.75 57.51
C THR A 170 -3.33 -8.75 58.67
N ASN A 171 -3.98 -7.60 58.47
CA ASN A 171 -4.14 -6.59 59.52
C ASN A 171 -4.97 -7.13 60.70
N LEU A 172 -6.04 -7.89 60.42
CA LEU A 172 -6.90 -8.48 61.44
C LEU A 172 -6.16 -9.55 62.26
N ILE A 173 -5.39 -10.43 61.61
CA ILE A 173 -4.54 -11.43 62.28
C ILE A 173 -3.51 -10.75 63.18
N ASN A 174 -2.85 -9.68 62.71
CA ASN A 174 -1.87 -8.95 63.50
C ASN A 174 -2.49 -8.31 64.75
N ASN A 175 -3.68 -7.71 64.62
CA ASN A 175 -4.39 -7.10 65.75
C ASN A 175 -4.84 -8.13 66.80
N LEU A 176 -5.26 -9.33 66.38
CA LEU A 176 -5.62 -10.41 67.30
C LEU A 176 -4.41 -10.96 68.07
N ASN A 177 -3.25 -11.09 67.43
CA ASN A 177 -2.02 -11.53 68.08
C ASN A 177 -1.49 -10.53 69.12
N ILE A 178 -1.69 -9.22 68.93
CA ILE A 178 -1.28 -8.20 69.90
C ILE A 178 -2.12 -8.28 71.19
N ASN A 179 -3.42 -8.56 71.07
CA ASN A 179 -4.30 -8.69 72.23
C ASN A 179 -4.08 -9.98 73.04
N SER A 180 -3.55 -11.04 72.44
CA SER A 180 -3.22 -12.28 73.16
C SER A 180 -1.92 -12.20 73.98
N ASN A 181 -1.06 -11.22 73.72
CA ASN A 181 0.22 -11.03 74.44
C ASN A 181 0.13 -10.00 75.58
N ASN A 182 -1.05 -9.43 75.83
CA ASN A 182 -1.32 -8.41 76.84
C ASN A 182 -2.24 -8.90 77.98
N ILE A 183 -2.32 -10.22 78.20
CA ILE A 183 -2.94 -10.87 79.37
C ILE A 183 -1.89 -11.74 80.04
#